data_AF-W1U6Y5-F1
#
_entry.id   AF-W1U6Y5-F1
#
_cell.length_a   1.000
_cell.length_b   1.000
_cell.length_c   1.000
_cell.angle_alpha   90.00
_cell.angle_beta   90.00
_cell.angle_gamma   90.00
#
_symmetry.space_group_name_H-M   'P 1'
#
loop_
_entity.id
_entity.type
_entity.pdbx_description
1 polymer ?
#
loop_
_entity_poly.entity_id
_entity_poly.type
_entity_poly.pdbx_seq_one_letter_code
_entity_poly.pdbx_strand_id
1 'polypeptide(L)'
;MRLYLMRHGHAVKERATLDNFHRPLTDTGIAETEKMGRHLKEMLPDQAVGIYLSPLVRTQQTGEILARTLRDGRAATDVTSGTLYALARDNWEPLDNHLINLTASGGPEHVFFVSHQPFLEAWLYGLTGVSLSFKQSSVAVIDLRRGKKSKLVAYLTPSLWEK
;
A
#
# COMPACT_ATOMS: atom_id res chain seq x y z
N MET A 1 -0.04 14.21 -6.68
CA MET A 1 -0.02 13.09 -5.72
C MET A 1 -0.20 11.79 -6.47
N ARG A 2 0.62 10.77 -6.18
CA ARG A 2 0.40 9.39 -6.64
C ARG A 2 -0.11 8.55 -5.47
N LEU A 3 -1.14 7.76 -5.74
CA LEU A 3 -1.68 6.78 -4.80
C LEU A 3 -1.17 5.39 -5.14
N TYR A 4 -0.66 4.68 -4.15
CA TYR A 4 -0.14 3.34 -4.24
C TYR A 4 -1.04 2.42 -3.43
N LEU A 5 -1.85 1.63 -4.12
CA LEU A 5 -2.62 0.58 -3.48
C LEU A 5 -1.75 -0.66 -3.38
N MET A 6 -1.42 -1.11 -2.17
CA MET A 6 -0.55 -2.26 -1.94
C MET A 6 -1.31 -3.37 -1.21
N ARG A 7 -1.28 -4.58 -1.77
CA ARG A 7 -1.73 -5.76 -1.04
C ARG A 7 -0.64 -6.20 -0.07
N HIS A 8 -1.02 -6.57 1.14
CA HIS A 8 -0.10 -7.17 2.11
C HIS A 8 0.71 -8.34 1.52
N GLY A 9 1.88 -8.61 2.11
CA GLY A 9 2.72 -9.74 1.73
C GLY A 9 2.13 -11.11 2.05
N HIS A 10 2.79 -12.17 1.61
CA HIS A 10 2.35 -13.53 1.92
C HIS A 10 2.30 -13.77 3.44
N ALA A 11 1.16 -14.29 3.92
CA ALA A 11 0.86 -14.43 5.34
C ALA A 11 0.50 -15.87 5.69
N VAL A 12 0.84 -16.28 6.92
CA VAL A 12 0.54 -17.62 7.45
C VAL A 12 -0.96 -17.88 7.30
N LYS A 13 -1.37 -19.11 6.99
CA LYS A 13 -2.80 -19.46 6.87
C LYS A 13 -3.48 -19.40 8.25
N GLU A 14 -4.76 -19.09 8.25
CA GLU A 14 -5.59 -19.19 9.45
C GLU A 14 -5.61 -20.64 9.97
N ARG A 15 -5.63 -20.80 11.29
CA ARG A 15 -5.71 -22.09 11.98
C ARG A 15 -6.39 -21.90 13.33
N ALA A 16 -6.79 -22.98 13.99
CA ALA A 16 -7.54 -22.93 15.26
C ALA A 16 -6.88 -22.06 16.35
N THR A 17 -5.55 -21.94 16.34
CA THR A 17 -4.77 -21.15 17.31
C THR A 17 -4.39 -19.75 16.83
N LEU A 18 -4.83 -19.33 15.64
CA LEU A 18 -4.44 -18.07 15.02
C LEU A 18 -5.58 -17.55 14.15
N ASP A 19 -6.30 -16.55 14.65
CA ASP A 19 -7.38 -15.90 13.93
C ASP A 19 -6.88 -15.06 12.74
N ASN A 20 -7.80 -14.75 11.82
CA ASN A 20 -7.48 -14.01 10.61
C ASN A 20 -6.84 -12.61 10.83
N PHE A 21 -7.15 -11.93 11.94
CA PHE A 21 -6.66 -10.58 12.21
C PHE A 21 -5.17 -10.60 12.60
N HIS A 22 -4.77 -11.61 13.37
CA HIS A 22 -3.41 -11.73 13.93
C HIS A 22 -2.43 -12.52 13.06
N ARG A 23 -2.85 -12.99 11.88
CA ARG A 23 -1.96 -13.72 10.95
C ARG A 23 -0.73 -12.89 10.58
N PRO A 24 0.49 -13.34 10.92
CA PRO A 24 1.71 -12.66 10.53
C PRO A 24 2.09 -13.00 9.08
N LEU A 25 3.02 -12.21 8.53
CA LEU A 25 3.73 -12.55 7.31
C LEU A 25 4.53 -13.84 7.49
N THR A 26 4.64 -14.61 6.41
CA THR A 26 5.65 -15.67 6.27
C THR A 26 6.99 -15.09 5.84
N ASP A 27 8.07 -15.85 5.95
CA ASP A 27 9.39 -15.47 5.44
C ASP A 27 9.37 -15.07 3.96
N THR A 28 8.63 -15.81 3.12
CA THR A 28 8.41 -15.45 1.70
C THR A 28 7.76 -14.08 1.56
N GLY A 29 6.73 -13.79 2.35
CA GLY A 29 6.04 -12.50 2.32
C GLY A 29 6.91 -11.34 2.77
N ILE A 30 7.79 -11.58 3.76
CA ILE A 30 8.80 -10.61 4.18
C ILE A 30 9.77 -10.34 3.03
N ALA A 31 10.36 -11.38 2.44
CA ALA A 31 11.34 -11.26 1.37
C ALA A 31 10.78 -10.56 0.12
N GLU A 32 9.56 -10.90 -0.28
CA GLU A 32 8.87 -10.24 -1.40
C GLU A 32 8.56 -8.77 -1.12
N THR A 33 8.14 -8.45 0.11
CA THR A 33 7.85 -7.07 0.52
C THR A 33 9.13 -6.23 0.53
N GLU A 34 10.24 -6.77 1.06
CA GLU A 34 11.54 -6.11 1.04
C GLU A 34 12.03 -5.87 -0.40
N LYS A 35 11.85 -6.87 -1.27
CA LYS A 35 12.16 -6.74 -2.69
C LYS A 35 11.36 -5.63 -3.35
N MET A 36 10.04 -5.60 -3.14
CA MET A 36 9.17 -4.52 -3.64
C MET A 36 9.60 -3.15 -3.09
N GLY A 37 9.91 -3.07 -1.79
CA GLY A 37 10.38 -1.84 -1.15
C GLY A 37 11.67 -1.30 -1.78
N ARG A 38 12.64 -2.16 -2.11
CA ARG A 38 13.89 -1.74 -2.76
C ARG A 38 13.64 -1.15 -4.15
N HIS A 39 12.77 -1.75 -4.94
CA HIS A 39 12.42 -1.22 -6.26
C HIS A 39 11.63 0.10 -6.16
N LEU A 40 10.70 0.21 -5.20
CA LEU A 40 9.99 1.46 -4.96
C LEU A 40 10.93 2.58 -4.50
N LYS A 41 11.96 2.26 -3.71
CA LYS A 41 12.99 3.23 -3.29
C LYS A 41 13.69 3.85 -4.49
N GLU A 42 14.06 3.04 -5.49
CA GLU A 42 14.69 3.49 -6.74
C GLU A 42 13.74 4.38 -7.58
N MET A 43 12.43 4.13 -7.52
CA MET A 43 11.42 4.88 -8.29
C MET A 43 11.02 6.22 -7.67
N LEU A 44 11.31 6.44 -6.38
CA LEU A 44 10.80 7.59 -5.62
C LEU A 44 11.90 8.41 -4.94
N PRO A 45 13.06 8.69 -5.58
CA PRO A 45 14.18 9.33 -4.91
C PRO A 45 13.75 10.70 -4.35
N ASP A 46 14.05 10.94 -3.07
CA ASP A 46 13.93 12.25 -2.41
C ASP A 46 12.52 12.88 -2.37
N GLN A 47 11.48 12.07 -2.50
CA GLN A 47 10.08 12.51 -2.41
C GLN A 47 9.43 12.05 -1.10
N ALA A 48 8.53 12.87 -0.54
CA ALA A 48 7.85 12.53 0.70
C ALA A 48 6.82 11.42 0.48
N VAL A 49 6.75 10.52 1.45
CA VAL A 49 5.93 9.31 1.42
C VAL A 49 5.08 9.23 2.68
N GLY A 50 3.77 9.07 2.51
CA GLY A 50 2.85 8.71 3.58
C GLY A 50 2.37 7.27 3.42
N ILE A 51 2.53 6.44 4.45
CA ILE A 51 2.14 5.03 4.42
C ILE A 51 1.01 4.78 5.43
N TYR A 52 -0.17 4.43 4.95
CA TYR A 52 -1.31 4.14 5.80
C TYR A 52 -1.73 2.69 5.72
N LEU A 53 -1.96 2.12 6.90
CA LEU A 53 -2.01 0.68 7.10
C LEU A 53 -3.37 0.26 7.64
N SER A 54 -3.94 -0.78 7.04
CA SER A 54 -5.04 -1.52 7.64
C SER A 54 -4.60 -2.13 8.99
N PRO A 55 -5.49 -2.27 10.00
CA PRO A 55 -5.14 -2.71 11.34
C PRO A 55 -4.70 -4.18 11.45
N LEU A 56 -4.83 -4.99 10.40
CA LEU A 56 -4.46 -6.42 10.45
C LEU A 56 -2.93 -6.58 10.56
N VAL A 57 -2.48 -7.61 11.29
CA VAL A 57 -1.03 -7.77 11.58
C VAL A 57 -0.19 -7.85 10.30
N ARG A 58 -0.63 -8.63 9.31
CA ARG A 58 0.08 -8.73 8.01
C ARG A 58 0.20 -7.40 7.25
N THR A 59 -0.78 -6.50 7.35
CA THR A 59 -0.71 -5.19 6.69
C THR A 59 0.21 -4.24 7.44
N GLN A 60 0.20 -4.30 8.78
CA GLN A 60 1.14 -3.55 9.64
C GLN A 60 2.59 -3.95 9.35
N GLN A 61 2.89 -5.26 9.38
CA GLN A 61 4.23 -5.78 9.09
C GLN A 61 4.69 -5.43 7.65
N THR A 62 3.79 -5.53 6.67
CA THR A 62 4.11 -5.13 5.28
C THR A 62 4.50 -3.64 5.22
N GLY A 63 3.72 -2.80 5.90
CA GLY A 63 3.95 -1.36 5.99
C GLY A 63 5.25 -0.98 6.69
N GLU A 64 5.59 -1.65 7.79
CA GLU A 64 6.83 -1.44 8.54
C GLU A 64 8.06 -1.80 7.71
N ILE A 65 8.01 -2.91 6.99
CA ILE A 65 9.08 -3.33 6.06
C ILE A 65 9.23 -2.29 4.95
N LEU A 66 8.13 -1.84 4.36
CA LEU A 66 8.13 -0.82 3.31
C LEU A 66 8.72 0.50 3.83
N ALA A 67 8.28 0.97 5.01
CA ALA A 67 8.77 2.19 5.62
C ALA A 67 10.28 2.12 5.91
N ARG A 68 10.75 1.01 6.48
CA ARG A 68 12.19 0.77 6.73
C ARG A 68 12.98 0.83 5.44
N THR A 69 12.50 0.17 4.39
CA THR A 69 13.21 0.10 3.11
C THR A 69 13.26 1.45 2.40
N LEU A 70 12.17 2.22 2.45
CA LEU A 70 12.12 3.56 1.84
C LEU A 70 12.95 4.58 2.62
N ARG A 71 13.06 4.45 3.95
CA ARG A 71 13.88 5.34 4.80
C ARG A 71 15.38 5.13 4.64
N ASP A 72 15.80 3.94 4.22
CA ASP A 72 17.22 3.65 4.03
C ASP A 72 17.85 4.68 3.06
N GLY A 73 18.80 5.47 3.53
CA GLY A 73 19.41 6.56 2.75
C GLY A 73 18.57 7.83 2.56
N ARG A 74 17.46 8.02 3.30
CA ARG A 74 16.64 9.25 3.32
C ARG A 74 16.57 9.87 4.72
N ALA A 75 16.10 11.12 4.82
CA ALA A 75 15.78 11.68 6.13
C ALA A 75 14.54 10.99 6.71
N ALA A 76 14.51 10.81 8.04
CA ALA A 76 13.41 10.10 8.71
C ALA A 76 12.05 10.79 8.54
N THR A 77 12.05 12.13 8.37
CA THR A 77 10.87 12.96 8.16
C THR A 77 10.19 12.74 6.80
N ASP A 78 10.91 12.17 5.83
CA ASP A 78 10.40 12.00 4.47
C ASP A 78 9.46 10.81 4.34
N VAL A 79 9.42 9.92 5.35
CA VAL A 79 8.57 8.73 5.35
C VAL A 79 7.77 8.67 6.64
N THR A 80 6.48 8.98 6.54
CA THR A 80 5.53 8.89 7.64
C THR A 80 4.69 7.61 7.53
N SER A 81 4.24 7.08 8.66
CA SER A 81 3.37 5.90 8.69
C SER A 81 2.30 6.01 9.76
N GLY A 82 1.11 5.48 9.50
CA GLY A 82 0.03 5.44 10.48
C GLY A 82 -1.03 4.39 10.18
N THR A 83 -1.78 3.99 11.21
CA THR A 83 -2.89 3.05 11.06
C THR A 83 -4.16 3.80 10.68
N LEU A 84 -4.86 3.32 9.66
CA LEU A 84 -6.13 3.85 9.21
C LEU A 84 -7.16 2.73 9.14
N TYR A 85 -8.02 2.65 10.16
CA TYR A 85 -9.01 1.57 10.31
C TYR A 85 -9.99 1.43 9.14
N ALA A 86 -10.25 2.51 8.40
CA ALA A 86 -11.08 2.48 7.20
C ALA A 86 -10.49 1.58 6.09
N LEU A 87 -9.18 1.31 6.10
CA LEU A 87 -8.53 0.34 5.20
C LEU A 87 -8.85 -1.13 5.52
N ALA A 88 -9.72 -1.41 6.49
CA ALA A 88 -10.28 -2.74 6.76
C ALA A 88 -11.81 -2.79 6.63
N ARG A 89 -12.43 -1.74 6.06
CA ARG A 89 -13.89 -1.63 5.97
C ARG A 89 -14.29 -1.37 4.54
N ASP A 90 -15.44 -1.90 4.12
CA ASP A 90 -16.01 -1.67 2.80
C ASP A 90 -16.71 -0.29 2.71
N ASN A 91 -16.01 0.77 3.11
CA ASN A 91 -16.42 2.16 2.96
C ASN A 91 -15.21 3.04 2.64
N TRP A 92 -15.24 3.69 1.46
CA TRP A 92 -14.13 4.51 0.97
C TRP A 92 -14.25 5.98 1.31
N GLU A 93 -15.42 6.47 1.71
CA GLU A 93 -15.63 7.89 2.01
C GLU A 93 -14.62 8.44 3.04
N PRO A 94 -14.30 7.74 4.15
CA PRO A 94 -13.27 8.22 5.07
C PRO A 94 -11.87 8.30 4.44
N LEU A 95 -11.59 7.45 3.46
CA LEU A 95 -10.31 7.40 2.76
C LEU A 95 -10.19 8.48 1.70
N ASP A 96 -11.28 8.74 0.97
CA ASP A 96 -11.36 9.86 0.02
C ASP A 96 -11.21 11.19 0.76
N ASN A 97 -11.89 11.35 1.90
CA ASN A 97 -11.73 12.51 2.78
C ASN A 97 -10.28 12.64 3.30
N HIS A 98 -9.64 11.53 3.66
CA HIS A 98 -8.24 11.53 4.06
C HIS A 98 -7.31 12.00 2.93
N LEU A 99 -7.51 11.52 1.70
CA LEU A 99 -6.74 11.96 0.52
C LEU A 99 -6.97 13.44 0.18
N ILE A 100 -8.21 13.93 0.30
CA ILE A 100 -8.55 15.34 0.12
C ILE A 100 -7.80 16.20 1.14
N ASN A 101 -7.83 15.81 2.41
CA ASN A 101 -7.15 16.51 3.50
C ASN A 101 -5.64 16.56 3.29
N LEU A 102 -5.01 15.42 2.95
CA LEU A 102 -3.58 15.38 2.61
C LEU A 102 -3.24 16.30 1.44
N THR A 103 -4.09 16.33 0.41
CA THR A 103 -3.84 17.22 -0.74
C THR A 103 -3.96 18.70 -0.34
N ALA A 104 -4.95 19.03 0.49
CA ALA A 104 -5.20 20.41 0.92
C ALA A 104 -4.13 20.96 1.87
N SER A 105 -3.51 20.08 2.69
CA SER A 105 -2.47 20.46 3.65
C SER A 105 -1.04 20.43 3.09
N GLY A 106 -0.87 20.18 1.77
CA GLY A 106 0.47 20.01 1.19
C GLY A 106 1.17 18.74 1.67
N GLY A 107 0.40 17.67 1.91
CA GLY A 107 0.88 16.36 2.31
C GLY A 107 1.78 15.68 1.25
N PRO A 108 2.20 14.43 1.51
CA PRO A 108 3.25 13.77 0.74
C PRO A 108 2.88 13.59 -0.74
N GLU A 109 3.90 13.63 -1.62
CA GLU A 109 3.70 13.42 -3.05
C GLU A 109 3.23 11.99 -3.35
N HIS A 110 3.65 11.03 -2.53
CA HIS A 110 3.32 9.61 -2.67
C HIS A 110 2.60 9.08 -1.43
N VAL A 111 1.43 8.52 -1.64
CA VAL A 111 0.61 7.93 -0.57
C VAL A 111 0.45 6.45 -0.81
N PHE A 112 0.85 5.63 0.15
CA PHE A 112 0.64 4.19 0.15
C PHE A 112 -0.53 3.82 1.04
N PHE A 113 -1.44 3.01 0.53
CA PHE A 113 -2.48 2.34 1.30
C PHE A 113 -2.25 0.83 1.25
N VAL A 114 -1.87 0.26 2.39
CA VAL A 114 -1.59 -1.17 2.53
C VAL A 114 -2.81 -1.87 3.11
N SER A 115 -3.47 -2.71 2.29
CA SER A 115 -4.72 -3.39 2.64
C SER A 115 -4.78 -4.80 2.04
N HIS A 116 -5.99 -5.32 1.83
CA HIS A 116 -6.30 -6.71 1.50
C HIS A 116 -7.36 -6.80 0.40
N GLN A 117 -7.57 -8.03 -0.10
CA GLN A 117 -8.68 -8.34 -1.00
C GLN A 117 -9.93 -8.72 -0.19
N PRO A 118 -11.16 -8.49 -0.72
CA PRO A 118 -11.49 -7.91 -2.03
C PRO A 118 -11.44 -6.37 -2.10
N PHE A 119 -11.20 -5.71 -0.96
CA PHE A 119 -11.27 -4.26 -0.80
C PHE A 119 -10.45 -3.47 -1.84
N LEU A 120 -9.19 -3.84 -2.06
CA LEU A 120 -8.30 -3.13 -2.99
C LEU A 120 -8.77 -3.17 -4.45
N GLU A 121 -9.30 -4.31 -4.89
CA GLU A 121 -9.79 -4.45 -6.26
C GLU A 121 -11.03 -3.58 -6.49
N ALA A 122 -11.99 -3.64 -5.56
CA ALA A 122 -13.19 -2.83 -5.65
C ALA A 122 -12.86 -1.33 -5.65
N TRP A 123 -11.92 -0.90 -4.82
CA TRP A 123 -11.54 0.50 -4.75
C TRP A 123 -10.76 0.99 -5.97
N LEU A 124 -9.82 0.18 -6.49
CA LEU A 124 -9.15 0.47 -7.76
C LEU A 124 -10.17 0.67 -8.88
N TYR A 125 -11.18 -0.19 -8.96
CA TYR A 125 -12.25 -0.07 -9.93
C TYR A 125 -13.06 1.23 -9.73
N GLY A 126 -13.40 1.58 -8.49
CA GLY A 126 -14.06 2.85 -8.16
C GLY A 126 -13.26 4.08 -8.62
N LEU A 127 -11.94 4.07 -8.41
CA LEU A 127 -11.05 5.19 -8.75
C LEU A 127 -10.78 5.33 -10.25
N THR A 128 -10.64 4.19 -10.95
CA THR A 128 -10.04 4.16 -12.30
C THR A 128 -10.92 3.50 -13.37
N GLY A 129 -11.89 2.67 -12.97
CA GLY A 129 -12.65 1.78 -13.86
C GLY A 129 -11.90 0.51 -14.28
N VAL A 130 -10.69 0.27 -13.77
CA VAL A 130 -9.92 -0.95 -14.07
C VAL A 130 -10.21 -2.02 -13.02
N SER A 131 -10.57 -3.22 -13.48
CA SER A 131 -10.62 -4.42 -12.62
C SER A 131 -9.30 -5.17 -12.75
N LEU A 132 -8.68 -5.45 -11.61
CA LEU A 132 -7.39 -6.11 -11.51
C LEU A 132 -7.29 -6.83 -10.18
N SER A 133 -6.94 -8.11 -10.21
CA SER A 133 -6.69 -8.88 -8.99
C SER A 133 -5.27 -8.66 -8.49
N PHE A 134 -5.13 -8.23 -7.24
CA PHE A 134 -3.81 -7.95 -6.65
C PHE A 134 -3.15 -9.23 -6.16
N LYS A 135 -1.92 -9.51 -6.58
CA LYS A 135 -1.06 -10.54 -5.94
C LYS A 135 -0.56 -10.03 -4.58
N GLN A 136 -0.14 -10.92 -3.68
CA GLN A 136 0.50 -10.49 -2.44
C GLN A 136 1.77 -9.68 -2.75
N SER A 137 2.06 -8.69 -1.91
CA SER A 137 3.17 -7.74 -2.11
C SER A 137 3.11 -6.92 -3.41
N SER A 138 2.01 -6.97 -4.17
CA SER A 138 1.86 -6.18 -5.40
C SER A 138 1.32 -4.78 -5.12
N VAL A 139 1.63 -3.86 -6.05
CA VAL A 139 1.30 -2.44 -5.93
C VAL A 139 0.69 -1.91 -7.22
N ALA A 140 -0.51 -1.33 -7.14
CA ALA A 140 -1.07 -0.53 -8.22
C ALA A 140 -0.75 0.94 -7.98
N VAL A 141 -0.17 1.60 -8.99
CA VAL A 141 0.22 3.01 -8.95
C VAL A 141 -0.82 3.82 -9.72
N ILE A 142 -1.45 4.77 -9.03
CA ILE A 142 -2.58 5.55 -9.52
C ILE A 142 -2.18 7.03 -9.56
N ASP A 143 -2.38 7.65 -10.71
CA ASP A 143 -2.36 9.09 -10.89
C ASP A 143 -3.74 9.64 -10.49
N LEU A 144 -3.82 10.23 -9.28
CA LEU A 144 -5.05 10.79 -8.74
C LEU A 144 -5.41 12.09 -9.47
N ARG A 145 -6.64 12.14 -9.98
CA ARG A 145 -7.14 13.27 -10.78
C ARG A 145 -8.37 13.89 -10.15
N ARG A 146 -8.41 15.22 -10.11
CA ARG A 146 -9.60 15.98 -9.69
C ARG A 146 -10.53 16.20 -10.89
N GLY A 147 -11.83 16.06 -10.66
CA GLY A 147 -12.89 16.34 -11.65
C GLY A 147 -13.00 15.34 -12.81
N LYS A 148 -12.26 14.22 -12.77
CA LYS A 148 -12.32 13.12 -13.75
C LYS A 148 -11.82 11.82 -13.12
N LYS A 149 -12.06 10.67 -13.76
CA LYS A 149 -11.53 9.38 -13.30
C LYS A 149 -9.99 9.42 -13.18
N SER A 150 -9.48 8.83 -12.11
CA SER A 150 -8.05 8.63 -11.90
C SER A 150 -7.51 7.60 -12.89
N LYS A 151 -6.19 7.56 -13.11
CA LYS A 151 -5.57 6.67 -14.09
C LYS A 151 -4.66 5.67 -13.40
N LEU A 152 -4.83 4.38 -13.68
CA LEU A 152 -3.82 3.37 -13.37
C LEU A 152 -2.59 3.60 -14.26
N VAL A 153 -1.45 3.86 -13.63
CA VAL A 153 -0.17 4.17 -14.29
C VAL A 153 0.70 2.94 -14.44
N ALA A 154 0.75 2.10 -13.39
CA ALA A 154 1.54 0.89 -13.37
C ALA A 154 0.93 -0.13 -12.40
N TYR A 155 1.25 -1.40 -12.63
CA TYR A 155 1.01 -2.47 -11.67
C TYR A 155 2.29 -3.28 -11.49
N LEU A 156 2.82 -3.27 -10.27
CA LEU A 156 4.10 -3.84 -9.91
C LEU A 156 3.88 -5.13 -9.14
N THR A 157 4.54 -6.22 -9.54
CA THR A 157 4.53 -7.49 -8.81
C THR A 157 5.96 -7.92 -8.46
N PRO A 158 6.18 -8.62 -7.33
CA PRO A 158 7.53 -9.09 -6.95
C PRO A 158 8.22 -9.94 -8.04
N SER A 159 7.42 -10.61 -8.86
CA SER A 159 7.88 -11.46 -9.97
C SER A 159 8.47 -10.69 -11.16
N LEU A 160 8.25 -9.38 -11.27
CA LEU A 160 8.82 -8.57 -12.38
C LEU A 160 10.36 -8.53 -12.36
N TRP A 161 10.96 -8.91 -11.22
CA TRP A 161 12.41 -8.88 -11.02
C TRP A 161 12.95 -10.25 -10.58
N GLU A 162 12.28 -11.33 -10.97
CA GLU A 162 12.88 -12.67 -10.91
C GLU A 162 13.92 -12.74 -12.05
N LYS A 163 15.19 -12.94 -11.67
CA LYS A 163 16.28 -13.24 -12.60
C LYS A 163 16.34 -14.74 -12.84
#